data_AF-A0A846C897-F1
#
_entry.id   AF-A0A846C897-F1
#
_cell.length_a   1.000
_cell.length_b   1.000
_cell.length_c   1.000
_cell.angle_alpha   90.00
_cell.angle_beta   90.00
_cell.angle_gamma   90.00
#
_symmetry.space_group_name_H-M   'P 1'
#
loop_
_entity.id
_entity.type
_entity.pdbx_description
1 polymer ?
#
loop_
_entity_poly.entity_id
_entity_poly.type
_entity_poly.pdbx_seq_one_letter_code
_entity_poly.pdbx_strand_id
1 'polypeptide(L)'
;MMPVVTLPSPTVRAQLVPDNTLGAESSLVTPMGVQELITGGATRGANLFHSFVEFNINEGQQVYFANPNGIDNILTRVTGNNPSNILGTLGVDGNAHLFLLNPKGIFFGKQAQLDMGGSFTASTADAIQLGDNAFFSATDTANSSLLDVNPEVLFNHRLRNHTAQI
;
A
#
# COMPACT_ATOMS: atom_id res chain seq x y z
N MET A 1 -31.13 9.75 40.80
CA MET A 1 -30.87 9.23 39.45
C MET A 1 -29.48 9.70 39.05
N MET A 2 -28.49 8.82 39.00
CA MET A 2 -27.11 9.17 38.60
C MET A 2 -27.05 9.30 37.07
N PRO A 3 -26.47 10.38 36.51
CA PRO A 3 -26.29 10.48 35.07
C PRO A 3 -25.21 9.49 34.62
N VAL A 4 -25.55 8.59 33.70
CA VAL A 4 -24.58 7.76 33.01
C VAL A 4 -23.87 8.64 31.99
N VAL A 5 -22.61 8.96 32.25
CA VAL A 5 -21.72 9.62 31.28
C VAL A 5 -21.13 8.52 30.41
N THR A 6 -21.60 8.39 29.18
CA THR A 6 -20.99 7.54 28.16
C THR A 6 -19.78 8.29 27.59
N LEU A 7 -18.57 7.85 27.95
CA LEU A 7 -17.36 8.31 27.28
C LEU A 7 -17.35 7.73 25.85
N PRO A 8 -17.11 8.55 24.81
CA PRO A 8 -16.93 8.01 23.46
C PRO A 8 -15.73 7.06 23.48
N SER A 9 -15.94 5.82 23.02
CA SER A 9 -14.86 4.85 22.88
C SER A 9 -13.81 5.40 21.90
N PRO A 10 -12.52 5.41 22.24
CA PRO A 10 -11.49 5.83 21.30
C PRO A 10 -11.51 4.89 20.11
N THR A 11 -11.79 5.42 18.92
CA THR A 11 -11.70 4.67 17.67
C THR A 11 -10.23 4.42 17.38
N VAL A 12 -9.78 3.17 17.49
CA VAL A 12 -8.40 2.78 17.13
C VAL A 12 -8.32 2.77 15.60
N ARG A 13 -7.36 3.51 15.03
CA ARG A 13 -7.15 3.63 13.57
C ARG A 13 -6.00 2.76 13.08
N ALA A 14 -6.00 2.43 11.79
CA ALA A 14 -4.89 1.70 11.20
C ALA A 14 -3.66 2.61 11.17
N GLN A 15 -2.47 2.00 11.20
CA GLN A 15 -1.24 2.76 11.12
C GLN A 15 -0.87 2.91 9.64
N LEU A 16 -1.50 3.89 9.01
CA LEU A 16 -1.26 4.26 7.62
C LEU A 16 -0.59 5.64 7.61
N VAL A 17 0.69 5.67 7.24
CA VAL A 17 1.45 6.93 7.17
C VAL A 17 1.92 7.12 5.74
N PRO A 18 1.23 7.94 4.92
CA PRO A 18 1.70 8.31 3.59
C PRO A 18 3.10 8.92 3.66
N ASP A 19 3.92 8.65 2.64
CA ASP A 19 5.15 9.38 2.43
C ASP A 19 4.96 10.53 1.41
N ASN A 20 6.05 11.27 1.15
CA ASN A 20 6.07 12.39 0.21
C ASN A 20 6.78 12.08 -1.11
N THR A 21 7.02 10.80 -1.41
CA THR A 21 7.80 10.37 -2.58
C THR A 21 7.02 10.46 -3.89
N LEU A 22 5.70 10.69 -3.82
CA LEU A 22 4.83 10.99 -4.97
C LEU A 22 4.60 12.51 -5.16
N GLY A 23 5.26 13.36 -4.37
CA GLY A 23 5.16 14.82 -4.50
C GLY A 23 3.74 15.34 -4.26
N ALA A 24 3.19 16.11 -5.21
CA ALA A 24 1.83 16.66 -5.11
C ALA A 24 0.72 15.59 -5.23
N GLU A 25 1.07 14.39 -5.69
CA GLU A 25 0.16 13.25 -5.90
C GLU A 25 0.23 12.26 -4.72
N SER A 26 0.46 12.75 -3.50
CA SER A 26 0.55 11.91 -2.29
C SER A 26 -0.70 11.07 -2.05
N SER A 27 -0.49 9.95 -1.34
CA SER A 27 -1.59 9.13 -0.83
C SER A 27 -2.31 9.85 0.31
N LEU A 28 -3.62 9.72 0.37
CA LEU A 28 -4.47 10.37 1.36
C LEU A 28 -5.26 9.29 2.11
N VAL A 29 -5.33 9.40 3.44
CA VAL A 29 -6.08 8.48 4.30
C VAL A 29 -7.24 9.23 4.92
N THR A 30 -8.46 8.83 4.57
CA THR A 30 -9.69 9.44 5.06
C THR A 30 -10.43 8.48 5.99
N PRO A 31 -10.62 8.81 7.27
CA PRO A 31 -11.40 7.99 8.18
C PRO A 31 -12.89 8.02 7.85
N MET A 32 -13.52 6.86 7.81
CA MET A 32 -14.94 6.62 7.53
C MET A 32 -15.53 5.70 8.61
N GLY A 33 -15.54 6.17 9.86
CA GLY A 33 -15.99 5.39 11.00
C GLY A 33 -14.97 4.31 11.38
N VAL A 34 -15.33 3.03 11.23
CA VAL A 34 -14.45 1.87 11.49
C VAL A 34 -13.54 1.53 10.30
N GLN A 35 -13.84 2.11 9.14
CA GLN A 35 -13.09 1.96 7.90
C GLN A 35 -12.21 3.18 7.66
N GLU A 36 -11.04 2.98 7.05
CA GLU A 36 -10.23 4.05 6.48
C GLU A 36 -10.14 3.86 4.97
N LEU A 37 -10.41 4.94 4.23
CA LEU A 37 -10.38 4.96 2.78
C LEU A 37 -9.11 5.65 2.30
N ILE A 38 -8.32 4.94 1.50
CA ILE A 38 -7.14 5.45 0.82
C ILE A 38 -7.58 6.05 -0.53
N THR A 39 -7.24 7.32 -0.73
CA THR A 39 -7.50 8.10 -1.95
C THR A 39 -6.23 8.88 -2.35
N GLY A 40 -6.33 9.79 -3.32
CA GLY A 40 -5.17 10.49 -3.86
C GLY A 40 -4.31 9.53 -4.67
N GLY A 41 -2.99 9.66 -4.56
CA GLY A 41 -2.05 8.85 -5.34
C GLY A 41 -1.78 9.40 -6.75
N ALA A 42 -0.72 8.89 -7.37
CA ALA A 42 -0.32 9.29 -8.71
C ALA A 42 -0.98 8.37 -9.74
N THR A 43 -1.67 8.93 -10.72
CA THR A 43 -2.33 8.15 -11.78
C THR A 43 -1.54 8.22 -13.08
N ARG A 44 -1.23 7.06 -13.68
CA ARG A 44 -0.64 6.96 -15.02
C ARG A 44 -1.40 5.87 -15.79
N GLY A 45 -2.27 6.31 -16.70
CA GLY A 45 -3.24 5.45 -17.38
C GLY A 45 -4.06 4.62 -16.40
N ALA A 46 -4.03 3.29 -16.58
CA ALA A 46 -4.77 2.33 -15.75
C ALA A 46 -4.09 2.00 -14.40
N ASN A 47 -2.96 2.65 -14.09
CA ASN A 47 -2.20 2.41 -12.86
C ASN A 47 -2.37 3.57 -11.87
N LEU A 48 -2.72 3.24 -10.64
CA LEU A 48 -2.77 4.14 -9.50
C LEU A 48 -1.67 3.77 -8.50
N PHE A 49 -0.79 4.72 -8.20
CA PHE A 49 0.36 4.51 -7.32
C PHE A 49 0.14 5.11 -5.94
N HIS A 50 0.40 4.31 -4.90
CA HIS A 50 0.39 4.74 -3.51
C HIS A 50 1.71 4.45 -2.81
N SER A 51 2.08 5.31 -1.86
CA SER A 51 3.37 5.23 -1.17
C SER A 51 3.23 5.60 0.29
N PHE A 52 3.73 4.73 1.16
CA PHE A 52 3.60 4.84 2.60
C PHE A 52 4.95 4.62 3.29
N VAL A 53 5.20 5.34 4.38
CA VAL A 53 6.25 4.99 5.35
C VAL A 53 5.80 3.78 6.16
N GLU A 54 4.54 3.76 6.61
CA GLU A 54 3.97 2.69 7.43
C GLU A 54 2.64 2.22 6.84
N PHE A 55 2.45 0.91 6.80
CA PHE A 55 1.21 0.28 6.33
C PHE A 55 0.88 -0.93 7.20
N ASN A 56 0.14 -0.71 8.28
CA ASN A 56 -0.34 -1.75 9.19
C ASN A 56 -1.85 -1.62 9.44
N ILE A 57 -2.53 -2.76 9.54
CA ILE A 57 -3.96 -2.86 9.78
C ILE A 57 -4.17 -3.75 11.01
N ASN A 58 -4.67 -3.20 12.10
CA ASN A 58 -4.93 -3.98 13.31
C ASN A 58 -6.23 -4.78 13.23
N GLU A 59 -6.40 -5.71 14.16
CA GLU A 59 -7.63 -6.51 14.25
C GLU A 59 -8.87 -5.62 14.39
N GLY A 60 -9.95 -5.99 13.68
CA GLY A 60 -11.21 -5.25 13.66
C GLY A 60 -11.19 -3.96 12.82
N GLN A 61 -10.04 -3.58 12.26
CA GLN A 61 -9.93 -2.42 11.36
C GLN A 61 -10.14 -2.82 9.91
N GLN A 62 -10.60 -1.85 9.12
CA GLN A 62 -10.87 -2.02 7.70
C GLN A 62 -10.16 -0.91 6.92
N VAL A 63 -9.34 -1.27 5.95
CA VAL A 63 -8.66 -0.31 5.07
C VAL A 63 -8.99 -0.65 3.64
N TYR A 64 -9.53 0.32 2.91
CA TYR A 64 -9.88 0.15 1.50
C TYR A 64 -9.14 1.15 0.64
N PHE A 65 -8.68 0.71 -0.52
CA PHE A 65 -8.30 1.61 -1.60
C PHE A 65 -9.52 2.00 -2.41
N ALA A 66 -9.70 3.31 -2.65
CA ALA A 66 -10.65 3.77 -3.65
C ALA A 66 -10.21 3.30 -5.04
N ASN A 67 -11.18 2.97 -5.89
CA ASN A 67 -10.93 2.58 -7.28
C ASN A 67 -11.60 3.57 -8.24
N PRO A 68 -10.93 4.69 -8.61
CA PRO A 68 -11.45 5.62 -9.61
C PRO A 68 -11.69 4.96 -10.97
N ASN A 69 -12.60 5.52 -11.76
CA ASN A 69 -12.90 5.00 -13.09
C ASN A 69 -11.65 4.93 -13.98
N GLY A 70 -11.45 3.78 -14.63
CA GLY A 70 -10.33 3.55 -15.54
C GLY A 70 -9.05 3.05 -14.87
N ILE A 71 -9.07 2.81 -13.55
CA ILE A 71 -7.95 2.17 -12.84
C ILE A 71 -8.15 0.65 -12.82
N ASP A 72 -7.18 -0.06 -13.36
CA ASP A 72 -7.12 -1.53 -13.35
C ASP A 72 -6.13 -2.04 -12.31
N ASN A 73 -5.07 -1.29 -12.00
CA ASN A 73 -4.03 -1.69 -11.06
C ASN A 73 -3.78 -0.62 -9.99
N ILE A 74 -3.73 -1.04 -8.73
CA ILE A 74 -3.33 -0.23 -7.59
C ILE A 74 -1.98 -0.76 -7.10
N LEU A 75 -0.92 0.04 -7.27
CA LEU A 75 0.44 -0.32 -6.91
C LEU A 75 0.86 0.43 -5.65
N THR A 76 1.01 -0.29 -4.55
CA THR A 76 1.34 0.26 -3.24
C THR A 76 2.73 -0.16 -2.81
N ARG A 77 3.54 0.80 -2.35
CA ARG A 77 4.84 0.52 -1.73
C ARG A 77 4.92 1.03 -0.30
N VAL A 78 5.69 0.30 0.51
CA VAL A 78 6.13 0.72 1.85
C VAL A 78 7.62 1.04 1.80
N THR A 79 7.98 2.29 2.11
CA THR A 79 9.36 2.80 2.05
C THR A 79 10.01 2.87 3.43
N GLY A 80 9.24 2.64 4.50
CA GLY A 80 9.74 2.62 5.87
C GLY A 80 10.55 1.37 6.20
N ASN A 81 10.97 1.29 7.46
CA ASN A 81 11.85 0.21 7.94
C ASN A 81 11.11 -0.92 8.65
N ASN A 82 9.79 -0.84 8.75
CA ASN A 82 8.97 -1.80 9.48
C ASN A 82 8.22 -2.75 8.53
N PRO A 83 7.98 -4.00 8.94
CA PRO A 83 7.13 -4.92 8.21
C PRO A 83 5.67 -4.45 8.24
N SER A 84 4.89 -4.86 7.25
CA SER A 84 3.45 -4.65 7.21
C SER A 84 2.73 -5.77 7.95
N ASN A 85 2.07 -5.43 9.06
CA ASN A 85 1.21 -6.32 9.82
C ASN A 85 -0.25 -6.11 9.39
N ILE A 86 -0.79 -7.08 8.67
CA ILE A 86 -2.17 -7.09 8.19
C ILE A 86 -2.94 -8.06 9.07
N LEU A 87 -3.59 -7.52 10.10
CA LEU A 87 -4.36 -8.28 11.11
C LEU A 87 -5.88 -8.07 10.94
N GLY A 88 -6.30 -7.05 10.20
CA GLY A 88 -7.70 -6.73 9.89
C GLY A 88 -8.05 -6.93 8.41
N THR A 89 -9.03 -6.17 7.93
CA THR A 89 -9.50 -6.25 6.54
C THR A 89 -8.73 -5.28 5.64
N LEU A 90 -8.17 -5.80 4.57
CA LEU A 90 -7.57 -5.05 3.47
C LEU A 90 -8.43 -5.23 2.22
N GLY A 91 -8.92 -4.14 1.64
CA GLY A 91 -9.81 -4.21 0.49
C GLY A 91 -9.58 -3.16 -0.58
N VAL A 92 -10.32 -3.33 -1.67
CA VAL A 92 -10.42 -2.40 -2.79
C VAL A 92 -11.90 -2.15 -3.06
N ASP A 93 -12.30 -0.88 -3.10
CA ASP A 93 -13.67 -0.48 -3.41
C ASP A 93 -13.91 -0.55 -4.93
N GLY A 94 -13.89 -1.78 -5.47
CA GLY A 94 -14.00 -2.08 -6.89
C GLY A 94 -13.22 -3.34 -7.30
N ASN A 95 -12.89 -3.41 -8.60
CA ASN A 95 -12.31 -4.61 -9.21
C ASN A 95 -10.82 -4.48 -9.57
N ALA A 96 -10.16 -3.39 -9.20
CA ALA A 96 -8.74 -3.23 -9.50
C ALA A 96 -7.87 -4.28 -8.79
N HIS A 97 -6.78 -4.67 -9.46
CA HIS A 97 -5.76 -5.55 -8.90
C HIS A 97 -4.91 -4.77 -7.89
N LEU A 98 -4.70 -5.32 -6.70
CA LEU A 98 -3.88 -4.70 -5.67
C LEU A 98 -2.51 -5.36 -5.57
N PHE A 99 -1.47 -4.55 -5.75
CA PHE A 99 -0.07 -4.93 -5.55
C PHE A 99 0.46 -4.23 -4.29
N LEU A 100 0.93 -5.00 -3.30
CA LEU A 100 1.54 -4.50 -2.08
C LEU A 100 3.01 -4.92 -1.99
N LEU A 101 3.90 -3.92 -1.98
CA LEU A 101 5.34 -4.10 -1.90
C LEU A 101 5.86 -3.62 -0.54
N ASN A 102 6.44 -4.51 0.26
CA ASN A 102 7.19 -4.13 1.45
C ASN A 102 8.46 -5.00 1.58
N PRO A 103 9.66 -4.46 1.27
CA PRO A 103 10.93 -5.17 1.39
C PRO A 103 11.25 -5.66 2.81
N LYS A 104 10.60 -5.11 3.83
CA LYS A 104 10.81 -5.47 5.24
C LYS A 104 9.94 -6.63 5.69
N GLY A 105 9.04 -7.11 4.83
CA GLY A 105 8.17 -8.25 5.10
C GLY A 105 6.70 -7.85 5.20
N ILE A 106 5.84 -8.83 4.96
CA ILE A 106 4.38 -8.69 5.04
C ILE A 106 3.87 -9.89 5.83
N PHE A 107 3.18 -9.62 6.93
CA PHE A 107 2.61 -10.62 7.83
C PHE A 107 1.08 -10.53 7.81
N PHE A 108 0.42 -11.66 7.55
CA PHE A 108 -1.04 -11.79 7.63
C PHE A 108 -1.42 -12.53 8.92
N GLY A 109 -2.16 -11.85 9.79
CA GLY A 109 -2.68 -12.42 11.03
C GLY A 109 -3.85 -13.37 10.81
N LYS A 110 -4.24 -14.09 11.86
CA LYS A 110 -5.32 -15.08 11.81
C LYS A 110 -6.68 -14.48 11.42
N GLN A 111 -6.91 -13.21 11.76
CA GLN A 111 -8.15 -12.48 11.48
C GLN A 111 -8.06 -11.63 10.20
N ALA A 112 -6.95 -11.73 9.46
CA ALA A 112 -6.76 -10.95 8.25
C ALA A 112 -7.76 -11.38 7.18
N GLN A 113 -8.37 -10.40 6.52
CA GLN A 113 -9.31 -10.62 5.43
C GLN A 113 -8.90 -9.79 4.22
N LEU A 114 -9.01 -10.38 3.04
CA LEU A 114 -8.85 -9.71 1.76
C LEU A 114 -10.24 -9.54 1.15
N ASP A 115 -10.66 -8.30 0.93
CA ASP A 115 -11.97 -7.98 0.33
C ASP A 115 -11.79 -7.16 -0.95
N MET A 116 -11.65 -7.84 -2.08
CA MET A 116 -11.43 -7.20 -3.38
C MET A 116 -12.02 -8.04 -4.51
N GLY A 117 -12.56 -7.38 -5.54
CA GLY A 117 -13.06 -8.05 -6.75
C GLY A 117 -11.95 -8.47 -7.72
N GLY A 118 -10.79 -7.79 -7.65
CA GLY A 118 -9.60 -8.09 -8.46
C GLY A 118 -8.68 -9.12 -7.82
N SER A 119 -7.44 -9.20 -8.33
CA SER A 119 -6.41 -10.06 -7.74
C SER A 119 -5.59 -9.32 -6.69
N PHE A 120 -5.11 -10.05 -5.70
CA PHE A 120 -4.12 -9.56 -4.73
C PHE A 120 -2.73 -10.12 -5.03
N THR A 121 -1.70 -9.29 -4.95
CA THR A 121 -0.31 -9.72 -4.98
C THR A 121 0.50 -8.97 -3.94
N ALA A 122 1.21 -9.70 -3.09
CA ALA A 122 2.09 -9.16 -2.08
C ALA A 122 3.52 -9.64 -2.33
N SER A 123 4.50 -8.76 -2.19
CA SER A 123 5.90 -9.10 -2.41
C SER A 123 6.83 -8.34 -1.47
N THR A 124 7.96 -8.97 -1.16
CA THR A 124 9.09 -8.35 -0.45
C THR A 124 10.19 -7.90 -1.41
N ALA A 125 9.92 -7.82 -2.72
CA ALA A 125 10.87 -7.29 -3.68
C ALA A 125 11.16 -5.80 -3.40
N ASP A 126 12.29 -5.31 -3.92
CA ASP A 126 12.67 -3.91 -3.76
C ASP A 126 11.87 -2.98 -4.70
N ALA A 127 11.39 -3.50 -5.83
CA ALA A 127 10.67 -2.73 -6.83
C ALA A 127 9.72 -3.59 -7.67
N ILE A 128 8.73 -2.93 -8.26
CA ILE A 128 7.92 -3.46 -9.37
C ILE A 128 8.48 -2.88 -10.67
N GLN A 129 8.84 -3.74 -11.62
CA GLN A 129 9.22 -3.30 -12.96
C GLN A 129 7.96 -2.91 -13.75
N LEU A 130 8.04 -1.78 -14.47
CA LEU A 130 6.97 -1.23 -15.30
C LEU A 130 7.49 -1.11 -16.74
N GLY A 131 7.13 -2.08 -17.58
CA GLY A 131 7.70 -2.21 -18.92
C GLY A 131 9.22 -2.36 -18.92
N ASP A 132 9.89 -1.94 -20.00
CA ASP A 132 11.31 -2.23 -20.18
C ASP A 132 12.24 -1.42 -19.27
N ASN A 133 11.88 -0.17 -18.93
CA ASN A 133 12.81 0.79 -18.36
C ASN A 133 12.29 1.60 -17.15
N ALA A 134 11.10 1.31 -16.61
CA ALA A 134 10.63 1.95 -15.38
C ALA A 134 10.55 0.99 -14.20
N PHE A 135 10.64 1.59 -13.01
CA PHE A 135 10.55 0.89 -11.74
C PHE A 135 9.78 1.74 -10.74
N PHE A 136 8.84 1.08 -10.07
CA PHE A 136 8.23 1.58 -8.85
C PHE A 136 8.91 0.95 -7.63
N SER A 137 9.86 1.68 -7.05
CA SER A 137 10.82 1.14 -6.06
C SER A 137 10.48 1.53 -4.62
N ALA A 138 10.47 0.57 -3.70
CA ALA A 138 10.31 0.79 -2.26
C ALA A 138 11.61 1.23 -1.57
N THR A 139 12.79 0.93 -2.14
CA THR A 139 14.09 1.22 -1.51
C THR A 139 14.89 2.33 -2.17
N ASP A 140 14.65 2.59 -3.46
CA ASP A 140 15.27 3.68 -4.23
C ASP A 140 14.19 4.61 -4.79
N THR A 141 13.58 5.37 -3.89
CA THR A 141 12.42 6.22 -4.20
C THR A 141 12.80 7.44 -5.04
N ALA A 142 14.04 7.92 -4.94
CA ALA A 142 14.55 9.08 -5.68
C ALA A 142 14.72 8.82 -7.17
N ASN A 143 15.03 7.59 -7.57
CA ASN A 143 15.15 7.18 -8.97
C ASN A 143 13.93 6.39 -9.47
N SER A 144 12.82 6.43 -8.73
CA SER A 144 11.58 5.76 -9.13
C SER A 144 10.94 6.52 -10.29
N SER A 145 10.68 5.82 -11.39
CA SER A 145 9.97 6.38 -12.55
C SER A 145 8.56 5.81 -12.59
N LEU A 146 7.57 6.69 -12.54
CA LEU A 146 6.15 6.33 -12.69
C LEU A 146 5.79 6.44 -14.17
N LEU A 147 5.47 5.31 -14.80
CA LEU A 147 5.20 5.23 -16.23
C LEU A 147 3.77 4.75 -16.52
N ASP A 148 3.22 5.18 -17.65
CA ASP A 148 1.90 4.82 -18.19
C ASP A 148 1.98 3.53 -19.04
N VAL A 149 2.60 2.49 -18.49
CA VAL A 149 2.75 1.20 -19.17
C VAL A 149 2.08 0.14 -18.28
N ASN A 150 1.31 -0.76 -18.87
CA ASN A 150 0.74 -1.90 -18.17
C ASN A 150 1.87 -2.65 -17.44
N PRO A 151 1.80 -2.91 -16.12
CA PRO A 151 2.84 -3.63 -15.42
C PRO A 151 2.95 -5.05 -15.98
N GLU A 152 3.95 -5.29 -16.83
CA GLU A 152 4.52 -6.62 -16.98
C GLU A 152 5.22 -6.94 -15.66
N VAL A 153 4.54 -7.67 -14.78
CA VAL A 153 5.04 -7.95 -13.44
C VAL A 153 6.25 -8.88 -13.51
N LEU A 154 7.43 -8.29 -13.62
CA LEU A 154 8.72 -8.94 -13.40
C LEU A 154 9.22 -8.54 -12.00
N PHE A 155 9.23 -9.50 -11.07
CA PHE A 155 9.79 -9.33 -9.73
C PHE A 155 11.31 -9.48 -9.77
N ASN A 156 12.04 -8.36 -9.84
CA ASN A 156 13.50 -8.38 -9.86
C ASN A 156 14.06 -8.36 -8.43
N HIS A 157 14.63 -9.48 -7.98
CA HIS A 157 15.54 -9.50 -6.83
C HIS A 157 16.92 -9.01 -7.30
N ARG A 158 17.28 -7.75 -7.04
CA ARG A 158 18.64 -7.28 -7.30
C ARG A 158 19.59 -7.91 -6.27
N LEU A 159 20.32 -8.95 -6.66
CA LEU A 159 21.46 -9.42 -5.89
C LEU A 159 22.48 -8.28 -5.80
N ARG A 160 22.70 -7.76 -4.59
CA ARG A 160 23.82 -6.84 -4.34
C ARG A 160 25.11 -7.64 -4.50
N ASN A 161 25.86 -7.38 -5.58
CA ASN A 161 27.28 -7.69 -5.58
C ASN A 161 27.95 -6.78 -4.54
N HIS A 162 28.02 -7.26 -3.31
CA HIS A 162 28.99 -6.74 -2.36
C HIS A 162 30.36 -7.28 -2.79
N THR A 163 31.12 -6.50 -3.54
CA THR A 163 32.56 -6.71 -3.61
C THR A 163 33.09 -6.44 -2.21
N ALA A 164 33.34 -7.50 -1.43
CA ALA A 164 34.11 -7.39 -0.23
C ALA A 164 35.50 -6.87 -0.64
N GLN A 165 35.84 -5.65 -0.23
CA GLN A 165 37.23 -5.26 -0.20
C GLN A 165 37.87 -5.94 1.01
N ILE A 166 38.81 -6.84 0.73
CA ILE A 166 39.80 -7.33 1.69
C ILE A 166 41.05 -6.50 1.47
#